data_AF-A0A2V7ZB34-F1
#
_entry.id   AF-A0A2V7ZB34-F1
#
_cell.length_a   1.000
_cell.length_b   1.000
_cell.length_c   1.000
_cell.angle_alpha   90.00
_cell.angle_beta   90.00
_cell.angle_gamma   90.00
#
_symmetry.space_group_name_H-M   'P 1'
#
loop_
_entity.id
_entity.type
_entity.pdbx_description
1 polymer ?
#
loop_
_entity_poly.entity_id
_entity_poly.type
_entity_poly.pdbx_seq_one_letter_code
_entity_poly.pdbx_strand_id
1 'polypeptide(L)'
;MIPNSPLAFAGGKEGVIFLLNRNDMGKLEGAAGGPLQRFQATEGCGQKDCAQTLGTAFWSRQNDGMLYVWDRQDVLRAYHFVNGRFVTTPAAVSAVKPGMTGGPTVSANGSDVASGIVWAVTTQSTRSGGLAPATLRAFRAADVRQEIYNSDMNHARDALGDFTKFAPPVVANGKGYVPTQSKAVAVYGLLGGR
;
A
#
# COMPACT_ATOMS: atom_id res chain seq x y z
N MET A 1 -6.26 -9.42 -6.32
CA MET A 1 -7.53 -10.20 -6.33
C MET A 1 -8.32 -9.87 -5.07
N ILE A 2 -9.65 -9.94 -5.09
CA ILE A 2 -10.49 -9.77 -3.90
C ILE A 2 -10.86 -11.16 -3.37
N PRO A 3 -10.47 -11.53 -2.13
CA PRO A 3 -10.75 -12.84 -1.56
C PRO A 3 -12.23 -13.23 -1.62
N ASN A 4 -12.51 -14.53 -1.80
CA ASN A 4 -13.86 -15.09 -1.80
C ASN A 4 -14.85 -14.46 -2.79
N SER A 5 -14.36 -13.92 -3.90
CA SER A 5 -15.20 -13.29 -4.93
C SER A 5 -14.60 -13.51 -6.33
N PRO A 6 -15.39 -13.38 -7.42
CA PRO A 6 -14.83 -13.36 -8.76
C PRO A 6 -14.11 -12.03 -9.07
N LEU A 7 -14.10 -11.08 -8.15
CA LEU A 7 -13.59 -9.73 -8.39
C LEU A 7 -12.06 -9.66 -8.25
N ALA A 8 -11.47 -8.80 -9.07
CA ALA A 8 -10.09 -8.38 -8.95
C ALA A 8 -9.98 -6.89 -9.20
N PHE A 9 -8.94 -6.27 -8.67
CA PHE A 9 -8.60 -4.90 -9.03
C PHE A 9 -7.17 -4.88 -9.56
N ALA A 10 -6.90 -3.90 -10.40
CA ALA A 10 -5.59 -3.58 -10.92
C ALA A 10 -5.48 -2.06 -11.03
N GLY A 11 -4.26 -1.54 -11.04
CA GLY A 11 -4.03 -0.13 -11.29
C GLY A 11 -2.77 0.11 -12.10
N GLY A 12 -2.64 1.34 -12.57
CA GLY A 12 -1.57 1.76 -13.47
C GLY A 12 -0.87 3.04 -13.00
N LYS A 13 0.15 3.44 -13.74
CA LYS A 13 0.95 4.64 -13.42
C LYS A 13 0.15 5.94 -13.55
N GLU A 14 -0.97 5.89 -14.25
CA GLU A 14 -1.95 6.95 -14.34
C GLU A 14 -2.65 7.23 -13.01
N GLY A 15 -2.43 6.41 -11.96
CA GLY A 15 -3.08 6.57 -10.67
C GLY A 15 -4.51 6.06 -10.64
N VAL A 16 -4.92 5.32 -11.67
CA VAL A 16 -6.28 4.79 -11.84
C VAL A 16 -6.35 3.38 -11.30
N ILE A 17 -7.41 3.09 -10.54
CA ILE A 17 -7.79 1.73 -10.15
C ILE A 17 -8.99 1.27 -10.99
N PHE A 18 -8.88 0.07 -11.54
CA PHE A 18 -9.95 -0.65 -12.22
C PHE A 18 -10.42 -1.82 -11.36
N LEU A 19 -11.73 -2.01 -11.29
CA LEU A 19 -12.36 -3.21 -10.74
C LEU A 19 -12.84 -4.08 -11.90
N LEU A 20 -12.55 -5.38 -11.84
CA LEU A 20 -12.74 -6.35 -12.91
C LEU A 20 -13.49 -7.57 -12.37
N ASN A 21 -14.29 -8.20 -13.22
CA ASN A 21 -14.83 -9.54 -12.99
C ASN A 21 -13.93 -10.57 -13.67
N ARG A 22 -13.26 -11.45 -12.91
CA ARG A 22 -12.37 -12.47 -13.48
C ARG A 22 -13.07 -13.48 -14.37
N ASN A 23 -14.38 -13.67 -14.20
CA ASN A 23 -15.17 -14.59 -15.02
C ASN A 23 -15.57 -14.00 -16.38
N ASP A 24 -15.34 -12.70 -16.57
CA ASP A 24 -15.77 -11.95 -17.76
C ASP A 24 -14.74 -10.85 -18.07
N MET A 25 -13.50 -11.27 -18.36
CA MET A 25 -12.38 -10.38 -18.69
C MET A 25 -12.11 -10.31 -20.20
N GLY A 26 -11.30 -9.32 -20.60
CA GLY A 26 -10.72 -9.24 -21.94
C GLY A 26 -11.43 -8.26 -22.89
N LYS A 27 -12.32 -7.42 -22.36
CA LYS A 27 -13.03 -6.39 -23.13
C LYS A 27 -12.57 -4.98 -22.73
N LEU A 28 -12.78 -4.03 -23.63
CA LEU A 28 -12.46 -2.63 -23.40
C LEU A 28 -13.47 -1.97 -22.46
N GLU A 29 -13.08 -0.83 -21.89
CA GLU A 29 -13.99 0.01 -21.12
C GLU A 29 -15.20 0.44 -21.97
N GLY A 30 -16.40 0.42 -21.36
CA GLY A 30 -17.66 0.74 -22.02
C GLY A 30 -18.29 -0.42 -22.79
N ALA A 31 -17.56 -1.50 -23.03
CA ALA A 31 -18.12 -2.74 -23.59
C ALA A 31 -18.78 -3.59 -22.49
N ALA A 32 -19.79 -4.40 -22.87
CA ALA A 32 -20.28 -5.47 -22.02
C ALA A 32 -19.12 -6.44 -21.70
N GLY A 33 -18.91 -6.73 -20.42
CA GLY A 33 -17.74 -7.48 -19.94
C GLY A 33 -16.44 -6.68 -19.82
N GLY A 34 -16.51 -5.34 -19.93
CA GLY A 34 -15.40 -4.43 -19.58
C GLY A 34 -15.23 -4.26 -18.06
N PRO A 35 -14.31 -3.39 -17.61
CA PRO A 35 -14.16 -3.07 -16.20
C PRO A 35 -15.47 -2.63 -15.54
N LEU A 36 -15.77 -3.19 -14.36
CA LEU A 36 -16.98 -2.91 -13.60
C LEU A 36 -16.98 -1.51 -12.97
N GLN A 37 -15.80 -0.98 -12.72
CA GLN A 37 -15.58 0.33 -12.12
C GLN A 37 -14.19 0.83 -12.50
N ARG A 38 -14.04 2.14 -12.68
CA ARG A 38 -12.74 2.81 -12.65
C ARG A 38 -12.82 4.09 -11.81
N PHE A 39 -11.73 4.46 -11.16
CA PHE A 39 -11.62 5.75 -10.49
C PHE A 39 -10.17 6.19 -10.31
N GLN A 40 -9.97 7.50 -10.16
CA GLN A 40 -8.68 8.10 -9.87
C GLN A 40 -8.36 7.91 -8.38
N ALA A 41 -7.36 7.08 -8.06
CA ALA A 41 -6.96 6.76 -6.69
C ALA A 41 -5.76 7.60 -6.20
N THR A 42 -4.90 8.07 -7.10
CA THR A 42 -3.74 8.93 -6.79
C THR A 42 -3.60 10.02 -7.84
N GLU A 43 -2.66 10.95 -7.71
CA GLU A 43 -2.43 11.96 -8.76
C GLU A 43 -1.93 11.33 -10.08
N GLY A 44 -1.23 10.20 -9.99
CA GLY A 44 -0.63 9.54 -11.15
C GLY A 44 0.47 10.37 -11.82
N CYS A 45 0.86 9.98 -13.05
CA CYS A 45 1.80 10.75 -13.89
C CYS A 45 1.28 11.08 -15.30
N GLY A 46 0.04 10.72 -15.62
CA GLY A 46 -0.47 10.87 -16.98
C GLY A 46 0.40 10.16 -18.01
N GLN A 47 0.70 10.81 -19.15
CA GLN A 47 1.40 10.22 -20.29
C GLN A 47 2.86 10.70 -20.47
N LYS A 48 3.39 11.56 -19.59
CA LYS A 48 4.74 12.15 -19.74
C LYS A 48 5.57 11.92 -18.47
N ASP A 49 6.77 11.36 -18.65
CA ASP A 49 7.72 11.01 -17.58
C ASP A 49 7.11 10.16 -16.46
N CYS A 50 6.56 9.01 -16.84
CA CYS A 50 5.72 8.21 -15.96
C CYS A 50 6.53 7.21 -15.12
N ALA A 51 6.96 7.66 -13.94
CA ALA A 51 7.70 6.87 -12.95
C ALA A 51 6.86 6.45 -11.72
N GLN A 52 5.54 6.69 -11.76
CA GLN A 52 4.64 6.22 -10.71
C GLN A 52 4.64 4.70 -10.63
N THR A 53 4.32 4.20 -9.44
CA THR A 53 4.47 2.78 -9.10
C THR A 53 3.20 2.16 -8.52
N LEU A 54 2.27 3.01 -8.05
CA LEU A 54 0.96 2.68 -7.52
C LEU A 54 0.96 1.43 -6.63
N GLY A 55 1.71 1.47 -5.53
CA GLY A 55 1.71 0.39 -4.56
C GLY A 55 0.33 0.21 -3.95
N THR A 56 -0.18 -1.03 -3.90
CA THR A 56 -1.50 -1.32 -3.33
C THR A 56 -1.46 -2.47 -2.34
N ALA A 57 -2.35 -2.41 -1.35
CA ALA A 57 -2.64 -3.52 -0.45
C ALA A 57 -4.14 -3.57 -0.18
N PHE A 58 -4.72 -4.77 -0.15
CA PHE A 58 -6.14 -4.95 0.09
C PHE A 58 -6.37 -5.78 1.35
N TRP A 59 -7.18 -5.26 2.26
CA TRP A 59 -7.61 -5.97 3.45
C TRP A 59 -9.07 -6.37 3.30
N SER A 60 -9.30 -7.67 3.17
CA SER A 60 -10.65 -8.24 3.25
C SER A 60 -11.07 -8.34 4.71
N ARG A 61 -12.26 -7.85 5.02
CA ARG A 61 -12.92 -8.05 6.31
C ARG A 61 -14.21 -8.85 6.09
N GLN A 62 -14.93 -9.15 7.17
CA GLN A 62 -16.09 -10.06 7.13
C GLN A 62 -17.17 -9.63 6.14
N ASN A 63 -17.51 -8.33 6.11
CA ASN A 63 -18.62 -7.81 5.29
C ASN A 63 -18.20 -6.70 4.31
N ASP A 64 -16.94 -6.27 4.38
CA ASP A 64 -16.40 -5.17 3.58
C ASP A 64 -14.89 -5.37 3.36
N GLY A 65 -14.23 -4.38 2.79
CA GLY A 65 -12.78 -4.35 2.67
C GLY A 65 -12.23 -2.94 2.67
N MET A 66 -10.91 -2.85 2.67
CA MET A 66 -10.19 -1.58 2.54
C MET A 66 -9.04 -1.76 1.54
N LEU A 67 -8.98 -0.86 0.57
CA LEU A 67 -7.84 -0.72 -0.34
C LEU A 67 -6.96 0.41 0.14
N TYR A 68 -5.67 0.12 0.30
CA TYR A 68 -4.63 1.10 0.57
C TYR A 68 -3.82 1.32 -0.68
N VAL A 69 -3.62 2.59 -1.04
CA VAL A 69 -2.88 2.99 -2.24
C VAL A 69 -1.84 4.02 -1.86
N TRP A 70 -0.59 3.79 -2.25
CA TRP A 70 0.50 4.74 -2.07
C TRP A 70 1.34 4.82 -3.34
N ASP A 71 1.33 6.00 -3.96
CA ASP A 71 2.14 6.27 -5.14
C ASP A 71 3.43 7.03 -4.83
N ARG A 72 4.31 7.12 -5.83
CA ARG A 72 5.55 7.88 -5.73
C ARG A 72 5.24 9.38 -5.67
N GLN A 73 5.94 10.12 -4.80
CA GLN A 73 5.70 11.55 -4.56
C GLN A 73 4.23 11.86 -4.25
N ASP A 74 3.54 10.96 -3.57
CA ASP A 74 2.14 11.11 -3.15
C ASP A 74 1.98 10.57 -1.72
N VAL A 75 0.76 10.65 -1.19
CA VAL A 75 0.40 10.21 0.15
C VAL A 75 -0.34 8.88 0.14
N LEU A 76 -0.31 8.16 1.27
CA LEU A 76 -1.12 6.97 1.49
C LEU A 76 -2.61 7.33 1.58
N ARG A 77 -3.45 6.67 0.78
CA ARG A 77 -4.91 6.79 0.81
C ARG A 77 -5.57 5.45 1.11
N ALA A 78 -6.70 5.49 1.82
CA ALA A 78 -7.53 4.33 2.11
C ALA A 78 -8.92 4.48 1.47
N TYR A 79 -9.41 3.43 0.81
CA TYR A 79 -10.69 3.40 0.12
C TYR A 79 -11.53 2.21 0.58
N HIS A 80 -12.76 2.47 1.03
CA HIS A 80 -13.68 1.40 1.40
C HIS A 80 -14.07 0.55 0.19
N PHE A 81 -14.23 -0.74 0.42
CA PHE A 81 -14.82 -1.67 -0.53
C PHE A 81 -16.07 -2.28 0.09
N VAL A 82 -17.24 -1.93 -0.43
CA VAL A 82 -18.55 -2.34 0.11
C VAL A 82 -19.46 -2.77 -1.03
N ASN A 83 -20.26 -3.82 -0.80
CA ASN A 83 -21.22 -4.33 -1.79
C ASN A 83 -20.60 -4.59 -3.17
N GLY A 84 -19.36 -5.12 -3.19
CA GLY A 84 -18.66 -5.44 -4.43
C GLY A 84 -18.11 -4.24 -5.22
N ARG A 85 -18.03 -3.04 -4.63
CA ARG A 85 -17.51 -1.83 -5.28
C ARG A 85 -16.65 -0.98 -4.35
N PHE A 86 -15.76 -0.17 -4.91
CA PHE A 86 -15.01 0.84 -4.17
C PHE A 86 -15.84 2.10 -3.95
N VAL A 87 -15.78 2.66 -2.74
CA VAL A 87 -16.16 4.06 -2.49
C VAL A 87 -15.02 4.92 -3.02
N THR A 88 -15.28 5.76 -4.03
CA THR A 88 -14.24 6.46 -4.79
C THR A 88 -13.71 7.72 -4.10
N THR A 89 -14.35 8.14 -3.00
CA THR A 89 -13.81 9.16 -2.09
C THR A 89 -12.95 8.45 -1.03
N PRO A 90 -11.69 8.88 -0.81
CA PRO A 90 -10.85 8.24 0.19
C PRO A 90 -11.44 8.43 1.59
N ALA A 91 -11.50 7.35 2.35
CA ALA A 91 -11.95 7.37 3.74
C ALA A 91 -10.93 8.05 4.67
N ALA A 92 -9.65 7.92 4.35
CA ALA A 92 -8.55 8.55 5.05
C ALA A 92 -7.37 8.82 4.11
N VAL A 93 -6.64 9.89 4.39
CA VAL A 93 -5.47 10.36 3.63
C VAL A 93 -4.36 10.70 4.63
N SER A 94 -3.21 10.05 4.54
CA SER A 94 -2.07 10.34 5.42
C SER A 94 -1.42 11.69 5.09
N ALA A 95 -0.60 12.23 6.00
CA ALA A 95 0.14 13.47 5.77
C ALA A 95 1.53 13.27 5.14
N VAL A 96 2.06 12.04 5.13
CA VAL A 96 3.45 11.77 4.75
C VAL A 96 3.57 11.66 3.23
N LYS A 97 4.40 12.53 2.62
CA LYS A 97 4.66 12.56 1.18
C LYS A 97 6.13 12.24 0.89
N PRO A 98 6.53 10.96 0.79
CA PRO A 98 7.90 10.57 0.51
C PRO A 98 8.24 10.79 -0.97
N GLY A 99 9.53 10.85 -1.27
CA GLY A 99 10.02 10.83 -2.65
C GLY A 99 9.61 9.54 -3.36
N MET A 100 9.70 8.39 -2.69
CA MET A 100 9.29 7.07 -3.19
C MET A 100 8.74 6.17 -2.08
N THR A 101 7.98 5.15 -2.48
CA THR A 101 7.43 4.09 -1.62
C THR A 101 7.71 2.71 -2.20
N GLY A 102 8.00 1.74 -1.35
CA GLY A 102 8.14 0.32 -1.71
C GLY A 102 6.79 -0.36 -1.95
N GLY A 103 5.71 0.30 -1.52
CA GLY A 103 4.34 -0.22 -1.52
C GLY A 103 3.86 -0.56 -0.10
N PRO A 104 2.54 -0.52 0.13
CA PRO A 104 1.96 -0.89 1.41
C PRO A 104 1.80 -2.40 1.57
N THR A 105 1.67 -2.87 2.80
CA THR A 105 1.20 -4.20 3.19
C THR A 105 0.33 -4.08 4.42
N VAL A 106 -0.66 -4.95 4.57
CA VAL A 106 -1.56 -4.94 5.73
C VAL A 106 -1.34 -6.19 6.57
N SER A 107 -1.29 -6.01 7.89
CA SER A 107 -1.40 -7.10 8.86
C SER A 107 -2.60 -6.84 9.77
N ALA A 108 -3.36 -7.88 10.10
CA ALA A 108 -4.47 -7.79 11.04
C ALA A 108 -4.78 -9.17 11.65
N ASN A 109 -5.43 -9.19 12.81
CA ASN A 109 -6.06 -10.38 13.35
C ASN A 109 -7.43 -10.60 12.64
N GLY A 110 -7.38 -11.21 11.46
CA GLY A 110 -8.57 -11.44 10.64
C GLY A 110 -9.26 -10.14 10.25
N SER A 111 -10.51 -9.97 10.71
CA SER A 111 -11.35 -8.79 10.45
C SER A 111 -11.37 -7.78 11.60
N ASP A 112 -10.60 -7.98 12.67
CA ASP A 112 -10.55 -7.05 13.79
C ASP A 112 -9.93 -5.71 13.37
N VAL A 113 -10.78 -4.69 13.26
CA VAL A 113 -10.45 -3.32 12.86
C VAL A 113 -9.39 -2.70 13.77
N ALA A 114 -9.41 -2.99 15.07
CA ALA A 114 -8.50 -2.39 16.04
C ALA A 114 -7.06 -2.93 15.91
N SER A 115 -6.92 -4.17 15.43
CA SER A 115 -5.63 -4.85 15.24
C SER A 115 -4.92 -4.49 13.93
N GLY A 116 -5.64 -3.87 12.98
CA GLY A 116 -5.13 -3.64 11.63
C GLY A 116 -4.02 -2.60 11.58
N ILE A 117 -2.92 -2.94 10.90
CA ILE A 117 -1.78 -2.05 10.67
C ILE A 117 -1.42 -2.06 9.18
N VAL A 118 -1.25 -0.87 8.61
CA VAL A 118 -0.67 -0.69 7.27
C VAL A 118 0.81 -0.36 7.43
N TRP A 119 1.65 -1.21 6.85
CA TRP A 119 3.09 -1.06 6.82
C TRP A 119 3.53 -0.56 5.45
N ALA A 120 4.53 0.31 5.40
CA ALA A 120 5.14 0.74 4.14
C ALA A 120 6.60 1.11 4.36
N VAL A 121 7.41 0.92 3.31
CA VAL A 121 8.79 1.41 3.28
C VAL A 121 8.84 2.63 2.39
N THR A 122 9.50 3.69 2.85
CA THR A 122 9.57 4.98 2.14
C THR A 122 10.99 5.51 2.08
N THR A 123 11.27 6.39 1.12
CA THR A 123 12.50 7.18 1.09
C THR A 123 12.21 8.59 0.61
N GLN A 124 13.00 9.58 1.06
CA GLN A 124 12.92 10.95 0.55
C GLN A 124 13.56 11.11 -0.83
N SER A 125 14.37 10.14 -1.28
CA SER A 125 14.91 10.20 -2.63
C SER A 125 13.80 10.06 -3.66
N THR A 126 13.86 10.88 -4.70
CA THR A 126 13.00 10.76 -5.89
C THR A 126 13.67 9.91 -6.98
N ARG A 127 14.93 9.51 -6.80
CA ARG A 127 15.68 8.77 -7.84
C ARG A 127 15.23 7.31 -7.88
N SER A 128 14.91 6.83 -9.08
CA SER A 128 14.49 5.43 -9.31
C SER A 128 15.55 4.36 -9.03
N GLY A 129 16.77 4.75 -8.63
CA GLY A 129 17.89 3.87 -8.31
C GLY A 129 18.96 4.58 -7.47
N GLY A 130 19.95 3.79 -7.03
CA GLY A 130 21.00 4.23 -6.10
C GLY A 130 20.65 3.96 -4.64
N LEU A 131 21.61 4.27 -3.75
CA LEU A 131 21.45 4.15 -2.31
C LEU A 131 20.83 5.43 -1.74
N ALA A 132 19.86 5.25 -0.86
CA ALA A 132 19.19 6.32 -0.14
C ALA A 132 18.59 5.75 1.14
N PRO A 133 18.71 6.46 2.28
CA PRO A 133 18.10 6.04 3.54
C PRO A 133 16.60 5.80 3.39
N ALA A 134 16.13 4.74 4.05
CA ALA A 134 14.74 4.33 4.08
C ALA A 134 14.14 4.47 5.47
N THR A 135 12.82 4.65 5.50
CA THR A 135 12.02 4.63 6.72
C THR A 135 10.97 3.52 6.60
N LEU A 136 10.95 2.57 7.54
CA LEU A 136 9.79 1.70 7.75
C LEU A 136 8.73 2.50 8.51
N ARG A 137 7.49 2.49 8.02
CA ARG A 137 6.35 3.20 8.61
C ARG A 137 5.20 2.25 8.89
N ALA A 138 4.46 2.53 9.94
CA ALA A 138 3.26 1.81 10.35
C ALA A 138 2.13 2.79 10.69
N PHE A 139 0.95 2.55 10.12
CA PHE A 139 -0.25 3.36 10.32
C PHE A 139 -1.38 2.49 10.85
N ARG A 140 -2.33 3.08 11.61
CA ARG A 140 -3.58 2.37 11.90
C ARG A 140 -4.33 2.10 10.59
N ALA A 141 -4.67 0.84 10.34
CA ALA A 141 -5.40 0.47 9.13
C ALA A 141 -6.81 1.08 9.10
N ALA A 142 -7.43 1.26 10.27
CA ALA A 142 -8.72 1.93 10.40
C ALA A 142 -8.68 3.42 9.99
N ASP A 143 -7.52 4.07 10.09
CA ASP A 143 -7.36 5.49 9.81
C ASP A 143 -5.88 5.84 9.56
N VAL A 144 -5.48 5.92 8.29
CA VAL A 144 -4.09 6.15 7.88
C VAL A 144 -3.57 7.57 8.17
N ARG A 145 -4.40 8.45 8.74
CA ARG A 145 -3.93 9.73 9.30
C ARG A 145 -3.07 9.51 10.55
N GLN A 146 -3.16 8.35 11.18
CA GLN A 146 -2.48 8.01 12.42
C GLN A 146 -1.27 7.12 12.13
N GLU A 147 -0.09 7.72 11.96
CA GLU A 147 1.19 6.99 12.01
C GLU A 147 1.46 6.59 13.47
N ILE A 148 1.60 5.28 13.72
CA ILE A 148 1.81 4.73 15.07
C ILE A 148 3.26 4.36 15.33
N TYR A 149 4.07 4.21 14.27
CA TYR A 149 5.48 3.91 14.36
C TYR A 149 6.18 4.31 13.07
N ASN A 150 7.40 4.83 13.18
CA ASN A 150 8.36 4.83 12.09
C ASN A 150 9.77 4.55 12.63
N SER A 151 10.63 3.93 11.81
CA SER A 151 11.99 3.54 12.20
C SER A 151 12.90 4.70 12.61
N ASP A 152 12.51 5.94 12.28
CA ASP A 152 13.32 7.12 12.59
C ASP A 152 12.96 7.71 13.97
N MET A 153 11.84 7.28 14.58
CA MET A 153 11.46 7.67 15.95
C MET A 153 12.52 7.28 16.99
N ASN A 154 13.18 6.13 16.80
CA ASN A 154 14.38 5.75 17.53
C ASN A 154 15.43 5.22 16.56
N HIS A 155 16.00 6.14 15.77
CA HIS A 155 16.95 5.82 14.72
C HIS A 155 18.14 4.95 15.20
N ALA A 156 18.64 5.17 16.41
CA ALA A 156 19.78 4.40 16.94
C ALA A 156 19.49 2.90 17.09
N ARG A 157 18.22 2.53 17.33
CA ARG A 157 17.77 1.14 17.46
C ARG A 157 17.17 0.59 16.18
N ASP A 158 16.39 1.41 15.48
CA ASP A 158 15.44 0.94 14.48
C ASP A 158 15.82 1.28 13.02
N ALA A 159 16.93 1.98 12.78
CA ALA A 159 17.34 2.40 11.44
C ALA A 159 17.26 1.26 10.41
N LEU A 160 16.58 1.52 9.30
CA LEU A 160 16.28 0.49 8.30
C LEU A 160 17.44 0.23 7.33
N GLY A 161 18.29 1.22 7.08
CA GLY A 161 19.28 1.19 6.00
C GLY A 161 18.72 1.73 4.69
N ASP A 162 19.17 1.20 3.56
CA ASP A 162 18.89 1.75 2.24
C ASP A 162 17.64 1.16 1.58
N PHE A 163 16.89 2.04 0.93
CA PHE A 163 15.59 1.78 0.31
C PHE A 163 15.66 0.78 -0.83
N THR A 164 14.70 -0.13 -0.92
CA THR A 164 14.51 -1.02 -2.08
C THR A 164 13.21 -0.69 -2.80
N LYS A 165 13.30 -0.37 -4.09
CA LYS A 165 12.13 -0.08 -4.94
C LYS A 165 11.31 -1.35 -5.20
N PHE A 166 9.98 -1.22 -5.23
CA PHE A 166 9.05 -2.33 -5.44
C PHE A 166 9.16 -3.47 -4.42
N ALA A 167 9.56 -3.14 -3.20
CA ALA A 167 9.70 -4.11 -2.12
C ALA A 167 8.83 -3.69 -0.93
N PRO A 168 7.53 -4.03 -0.94
CA PRO A 168 6.70 -3.87 0.24
C PRO A 168 7.20 -4.81 1.36
N PRO A 169 7.05 -4.44 2.64
CA PRO A 169 7.48 -5.27 3.75
C PRO A 169 6.59 -6.52 3.86
N VAL A 170 7.16 -7.64 4.31
CA VAL A 170 6.39 -8.86 4.61
C VAL A 170 6.13 -8.91 6.11
N VAL A 171 4.88 -9.13 6.53
CA VAL A 171 4.54 -9.28 7.94
C VAL A 171 4.02 -10.67 8.21
N ALA A 172 4.71 -11.41 9.07
CA ALA A 172 4.37 -12.78 9.42
C ALA A 172 4.85 -13.10 10.84
N ASN A 173 4.11 -13.94 11.56
CA ASN A 173 4.47 -14.43 12.90
C ASN A 173 4.88 -13.31 13.88
N GLY A 174 4.17 -12.18 13.85
CA GLY A 174 4.45 -11.03 14.71
C GLY A 174 5.71 -10.23 14.35
N LYS A 175 6.32 -10.49 13.19
CA LYS A 175 7.53 -9.81 12.71
C LYS A 175 7.32 -9.17 11.35
N GLY A 176 7.93 -8.01 11.15
CA GLY A 176 8.05 -7.33 9.87
C GLY A 176 9.42 -7.57 9.24
N TYR A 177 9.47 -8.11 8.04
CA TYR A 177 10.67 -8.43 7.29
C TYR A 177 10.81 -7.46 6.13
N VAL A 178 11.92 -6.73 6.09
CA VAL A 178 12.14 -5.66 5.12
C VAL A 178 13.45 -5.91 4.38
N PRO A 179 13.42 -6.22 3.08
CA PRO A 179 14.63 -6.28 2.28
C PRO A 179 15.18 -4.86 2.06
N THR A 180 16.51 -4.74 2.10
CA THR A 180 17.21 -3.45 1.98
C THR A 180 18.28 -3.52 0.91
N GLN A 181 18.61 -2.38 0.29
CA GLN A 181 19.79 -2.26 -0.56
C GLN A 181 21.10 -2.31 0.24
N SER A 182 21.03 -2.30 1.58
CA SER A 182 22.17 -2.50 2.48
C SER A 182 22.59 -3.97 2.62
N LYS A 183 22.21 -4.83 1.67
CA LYS A 183 22.56 -6.26 1.59
C LYS A 183 22.08 -7.07 2.81
N ALA A 184 20.97 -6.66 3.42
CA ALA A 184 20.38 -7.31 4.58
C ALA A 184 18.85 -7.31 4.52
N VAL A 185 18.24 -8.22 5.27
CA VAL A 185 16.81 -8.16 5.61
C VAL A 185 16.70 -7.68 7.04
N ALA A 186 16.16 -6.48 7.25
CA ALA A 186 15.87 -5.96 8.57
C ALA A 186 14.59 -6.61 9.11
N VAL A 187 14.60 -7.02 10.38
CA VAL A 187 13.48 -7.71 11.03
C VAL A 187 13.04 -6.92 12.25
N TYR A 188 11.78 -6.48 12.24
CA TYR A 188 11.15 -5.68 13.29
C TYR A 188 10.13 -6.53 14.06
N GLY A 189 10.02 -6.30 15.36
CA GLY A 189 9.07 -6.97 16.24
C GLY A 189 8.78 -6.14 17.49
N LEU A 190 7.83 -6.60 18.31
CA LEU A 190 7.46 -5.91 19.56
C LEU A 190 8.61 -5.96 20.58
N LEU A 191 8.87 -4.82 21.23
CA LEU A 191 9.84 -4.74 22.32
C LEU A 191 9.28 -5.48 23.54
N GLY A 192 10.01 -6.50 24.02
CA GLY A 192 9.61 -7.27 25.20
C GLY A 192 8.56 -8.36 24.96
N GLY A 193 8.25 -8.69 23.70
CA GLY A 193 7.44 -9.88 23.38
C GLY A 193 8.23 -11.16 23.63
N ARG A 194 7.80 -11.98 24.59
CA ARG A 194 8.21 -13.38 24.72
C ARG A 194 7.41 -14.25 23.75
#